data_AF-K2CV52-F1
#
_entry.id   AF-K2CV52-F1
#
_cell.length_a   1.000
_cell.length_b   1.000
_cell.length_c   1.000
_cell.angle_alpha   90.00
_cell.angle_beta   90.00
_cell.angle_gamma   90.00
#
_symmetry.space_group_name_H-M   'P 1'
#
loop_
_entity.id
_entity.type
_entity.pdbx_description
1 polymer ?
#
loop_
_entity_poly.entity_id
_entity_poly.type
_entity_poly.pdbx_seq_one_letter_code
_entity_poly.pdbx_strand_id
1 'polypeptide(L)'
;MITENNDPDLITNIKLDEESIATNIIEPTEIVPLVVPKLEEVSETNVISQSEKHGLTVEETVIVIEEEKVKGTNTIQSEQPFTLTDSDHKPVHKYYFSLPSVNLKDLNAKLSKFNNLEIDQNDPSIKNWKSTVENSVEFYTVGNMYQDRFNDTSSHFKQGVEDTNQKLNSISSFKFKKMDGEIKGELALLKVSTFLGLGDIINVPLPHSGLWVTLKPPAEKDLIDFYNSLFRDKISLGRTTSGLTLSNFSVYINDRLVDFIIKHIHSVNFSDINKEELKKYILIHDLPILAWGFACTMYPSGFSFQRSCINDLEKCSYVAKADINMTKLLWIDNSSLTASQKLILSEYRPNKLTIENYHKFKAEHSKVVSTYFTTKNGIKFHLRVPTIAEYSSDGLAWINKINSNIEYVVMDESSREAEEKEEMLTQYVKSSLLRQYNHFIDYIELDENTINDRETINSLLEALSADDDVRTDFLYNVNKFINDTTIGIIGIPEYDCPVCKTKQNTEPVNEKLVNVIPMDVINLFFQLITLRIARILEREI
;
A
#
# COMPACT_ATOMS: atom_id res chain seq x y z
N MET A 1 -64.47 29.05 0.98
CA MET A 1 -63.24 28.69 0.24
C MET A 1 -62.41 27.88 1.23
N ILE A 2 -62.49 26.54 1.21
CA ILE A 2 -61.88 25.64 0.20
C ILE A 2 -60.36 25.71 0.43
N THR A 3 -59.73 24.82 1.22
CA THR A 3 -59.31 23.42 0.89
C THR A 3 -58.40 23.39 -0.36
N GLU A 4 -57.32 22.63 -0.55
CA GLU A 4 -56.71 21.38 -0.02
C GLU A 4 -55.16 21.50 -0.30
N ASN A 5 -54.22 20.56 -0.04
CA ASN A 5 -54.20 19.19 0.48
C ASN A 5 -52.83 18.91 1.22
N ASN A 6 -52.48 17.65 1.48
CA ASN A 6 -51.11 17.19 1.82
C ASN A 6 -50.27 16.90 0.55
N ASP A 7 -48.94 16.89 0.70
CA ASP A 7 -48.12 15.80 0.13
C ASP A 7 -46.87 15.54 1.01
N PRO A 8 -46.63 14.31 1.52
CA PRO A 8 -45.50 14.01 2.40
C PRO A 8 -44.44 13.12 1.71
N ASP A 9 -43.46 13.71 1.04
CA ASP A 9 -42.31 12.95 0.53
C ASP A 9 -40.99 13.72 0.62
N LEU A 10 -40.19 13.37 1.64
CA LEU A 10 -38.76 13.66 1.74
C LEU A 10 -38.06 12.60 2.60
N ILE A 11 -38.47 11.34 2.41
CA ILE A 11 -37.73 10.15 2.88
C ILE A 11 -36.74 9.77 1.77
N THR A 12 -35.60 10.45 1.71
CA THR A 12 -34.50 10.02 0.84
C THR A 12 -33.83 8.80 1.45
N ASN A 13 -34.38 7.62 1.12
CA ASN A 13 -33.80 6.33 1.50
C ASN A 13 -32.34 6.26 1.04
N ILE A 14 -31.40 6.10 1.97
CA ILE A 14 -30.05 5.66 1.65
C ILE A 14 -30.12 4.16 1.35
N LYS A 15 -30.53 3.83 0.12
CA LYS A 15 -30.10 2.58 -0.52
C LYS A 15 -28.64 2.74 -0.88
N LEU A 16 -27.77 2.02 -0.18
CA LEU A 16 -26.48 1.64 -0.75
C LEU A 16 -26.78 0.46 -1.68
N ASP A 17 -26.90 0.72 -2.97
CA ASP A 17 -27.20 -0.34 -3.95
C ASP A 17 -26.05 -1.35 -3.99
N GLU A 18 -26.37 -2.61 -3.70
CA GLU A 18 -25.39 -3.70 -3.53
C GLU A 18 -24.57 -3.98 -4.81
N GLU A 19 -25.07 -3.56 -5.98
CA GLU A 19 -24.36 -3.67 -7.27
C GLU A 19 -23.26 -2.61 -7.45
N SER A 20 -23.32 -1.47 -6.75
CA SER A 20 -22.32 -0.38 -6.91
C SER A 20 -20.92 -0.77 -6.40
N ILE A 21 -20.85 -1.68 -5.42
CA ILE A 21 -19.61 -2.06 -4.73
C ILE A 21 -18.79 -3.07 -5.55
N ALA A 22 -19.41 -3.77 -6.51
CA ALA A 22 -18.74 -4.73 -7.40
C ALA A 22 -17.80 -4.07 -8.43
N THR A 23 -17.89 -2.74 -8.62
CA THR A 23 -17.07 -1.96 -9.56
C THR A 23 -16.38 -0.77 -8.89
N ASN A 24 -15.86 -0.96 -7.67
CA ASN A 24 -14.91 -0.03 -7.05
C ASN A 24 -13.54 -0.07 -7.76
N ILE A 25 -13.49 0.47 -8.98
CA ILE A 25 -12.24 0.94 -9.58
C ILE A 25 -11.91 2.26 -8.87
N ILE A 26 -10.72 2.34 -8.26
CA ILE A 26 -10.36 3.39 -7.30
C ILE A 26 -10.33 4.75 -7.98
N GLU A 27 -11.29 5.62 -7.71
CA GLU A 27 -11.10 7.05 -7.93
C GLU A 27 -10.14 7.61 -6.88
N PRO A 28 -9.01 8.23 -7.28
CA PRO A 28 -8.08 8.84 -6.34
C PRO A 28 -8.68 10.15 -5.81
N THR A 29 -8.97 10.15 -4.50
CA THR A 29 -9.59 11.21 -3.69
C THR A 29 -9.35 12.63 -4.21
N GLU A 30 -10.40 13.45 -4.20
CA GLU A 30 -10.26 14.89 -4.45
C GLU A 30 -9.30 15.51 -3.44
N ILE A 31 -8.12 15.93 -3.91
CA ILE A 31 -7.26 16.83 -3.17
C ILE A 31 -7.92 18.20 -3.28
N VAL A 32 -8.76 18.54 -2.31
CA VAL A 32 -9.42 19.84 -2.23
C VAL A 32 -8.35 20.93 -2.28
N PRO A 33 -8.38 21.85 -3.26
CA PRO A 33 -7.39 22.91 -3.34
C PRO A 33 -7.58 23.88 -2.17
N LEU A 34 -6.57 23.98 -1.30
CA LEU A 34 -6.51 25.03 -0.28
C LEU A 34 -6.52 26.40 -0.96
N VAL A 35 -7.56 27.19 -0.66
CA VAL A 35 -7.73 28.56 -1.16
C VAL A 35 -6.64 29.44 -0.56
N VAL A 36 -5.58 29.70 -1.33
CA VAL A 36 -4.51 30.62 -0.96
C VAL A 36 -5.02 32.07 -1.07
N PRO A 37 -4.91 32.91 -0.02
CA PRO A 37 -5.21 34.34 -0.13
C PRO A 37 -4.27 35.00 -1.14
N LYS A 38 -4.82 35.84 -2.03
CA LYS A 38 -3.99 36.65 -2.95
C LYS A 38 -3.09 37.58 -2.14
N LEU A 39 -1.78 37.39 -2.24
CA LEU A 39 -0.80 38.40 -1.86
C LEU A 39 -0.67 39.42 -3.01
N GLU A 40 -0.67 40.70 -2.67
CA GLU A 40 -0.54 41.80 -3.63
C GLU A 40 0.87 41.87 -4.22
N GLU A 41 0.96 42.29 -5.49
CA GLU A 41 2.22 42.43 -6.21
C GLU A 41 3.09 43.54 -5.60
N VAL A 42 4.36 43.23 -5.32
CA VAL A 42 5.39 44.25 -5.12
C VAL A 42 6.50 44.03 -6.15
N SER A 43 6.79 45.08 -6.90
CA SER A 43 7.61 45.08 -8.12
C SER A 43 9.11 44.90 -7.87
N GLU A 44 9.75 44.15 -8.77
CA GLU A 44 11.13 44.23 -9.28
C GLU A 44 12.18 45.09 -8.52
N THR A 45 13.38 44.53 -8.30
CA THR A 45 14.53 44.79 -9.23
C THR A 45 15.84 44.05 -8.86
N ASN A 46 16.66 43.85 -9.91
CA ASN A 46 18.12 43.68 -9.93
C ASN A 46 18.79 42.32 -9.65
N VAL A 47 19.02 41.64 -10.77
CA VAL A 47 20.12 40.73 -11.12
C VAL A 47 21.51 41.26 -10.67
N ILE A 48 22.39 40.35 -10.22
CA ILE A 48 23.80 40.26 -10.61
C ILE A 48 24.23 38.79 -10.55
N SER A 49 25.04 38.37 -11.52
CA SER A 49 25.58 37.02 -11.66
C SER A 49 26.96 36.88 -11.02
N GLN A 50 27.32 35.67 -10.61
CA GLN A 50 28.67 35.14 -10.84
C GLN A 50 28.70 33.61 -10.72
N SER A 51 29.45 32.99 -11.64
CA SER A 51 29.64 31.55 -11.75
C SER A 51 31.07 31.19 -11.38
N GLU A 52 31.28 30.18 -10.53
CA GLU A 52 32.58 29.54 -10.42
C GLU A 52 32.45 28.01 -10.32
N LYS A 53 33.25 27.32 -11.15
CA LYS A 53 33.35 25.86 -11.18
C LYS A 53 34.38 25.41 -10.15
N HIS A 54 34.08 24.40 -9.35
CA HIS A 54 35.10 23.50 -8.80
C HIS A 54 34.59 22.06 -8.87
N GLY A 55 35.43 21.17 -9.41
CA GLY A 55 35.12 19.74 -9.50
C GLY A 55 35.45 19.03 -8.20
N LEU A 56 34.68 17.99 -7.88
CA LEU A 56 34.90 17.10 -6.75
C LEU A 56 34.91 15.66 -7.23
N THR A 57 36.05 14.99 -7.04
CA THR A 57 36.22 13.55 -7.21
C THR A 57 35.45 12.80 -6.12
N VAL A 58 34.78 11.71 -6.51
CA VAL A 58 34.06 10.82 -5.58
C VAL A 58 35.01 9.72 -5.12
N GLU A 59 35.29 9.66 -3.81
CA GLU A 59 35.92 8.49 -3.17
C GLU A 59 34.83 7.62 -2.54
N GLU A 60 34.65 6.40 -3.07
CA GLU A 60 33.74 5.41 -2.48
C GLU A 60 34.32 4.87 -1.16
N THR A 61 33.62 5.11 -0.05
CA THR A 61 34.03 4.63 1.28
C THR A 61 33.34 3.30 1.62
N VAL A 62 34.06 2.19 1.47
CA VAL A 62 33.55 0.84 1.80
C VAL A 62 33.48 0.64 3.32
N ILE A 63 32.28 0.38 3.85
CA ILE A 63 32.04 0.17 5.29
C ILE A 63 32.08 -1.32 5.64
N VAL A 64 32.95 -1.71 6.57
CA VAL A 64 33.13 -3.11 7.00
C VAL A 64 32.19 -3.46 8.17
N ILE A 65 31.48 -4.60 8.03
CA ILE A 65 30.59 -5.16 9.07
C ILE A 65 31.22 -6.43 9.63
N GLU A 66 31.45 -6.45 10.94
CA GLU A 66 31.83 -7.66 11.70
C GLU A 66 30.84 -7.91 12.86
N GLU A 67 30.70 -9.19 13.20
CA GLU A 67 29.68 -9.78 14.07
C GLU A 67 29.96 -9.60 15.56
N GLU A 68 28.91 -9.48 16.37
CA GLU A 68 29.00 -9.68 17.82
C GLU A 68 27.91 -10.67 18.29
N LYS A 69 28.33 -11.72 19.00
CA LYS A 69 27.45 -12.82 19.43
C LYS A 69 26.63 -12.41 20.66
N VAL A 70 25.35 -12.14 20.46
CA VAL A 70 24.40 -11.89 21.57
C VAL A 70 23.86 -13.23 22.09
N LYS A 71 24.19 -13.57 23.35
CA LYS A 71 23.52 -14.65 24.09
C LYS A 71 22.12 -14.18 24.51
N GLY A 72 21.12 -15.05 24.35
CA GLY A 72 19.71 -14.66 24.45
C GLY A 72 19.06 -14.86 25.82
N THR A 73 17.75 -14.58 25.84
CA THR A 73 16.76 -15.08 26.80
C THR A 73 15.45 -15.35 26.04
N ASN A 74 14.80 -16.46 26.34
CA ASN A 74 13.62 -16.96 25.63
C ASN A 74 12.32 -16.22 26.01
N THR A 75 11.27 -16.50 25.24
CA THR A 75 9.85 -16.11 25.44
C THR A 75 9.48 -14.73 24.88
N ILE A 76 9.36 -14.64 23.56
CA ILE A 76 8.68 -13.53 22.89
C ILE A 76 7.17 -13.83 22.90
N GLN A 77 6.46 -13.31 23.90
CA GLN A 77 5.05 -12.97 23.69
C GLN A 77 4.98 -11.87 22.62
N SER A 78 3.90 -11.85 21.83
CA SER A 78 3.66 -10.76 20.88
C SER A 78 3.61 -9.42 21.62
N GLU A 79 4.68 -8.63 21.52
CA GLU A 79 4.66 -7.28 22.07
C GLU A 79 3.61 -6.46 21.31
N GLN A 80 2.56 -6.01 22.01
CA GLN A 80 1.50 -5.21 21.44
C GLN A 80 2.10 -4.06 20.61
N PRO A 81 1.69 -3.86 19.34
CA PRO A 81 2.28 -2.84 18.48
C PRO A 81 1.70 -1.44 18.73
N PHE A 82 0.74 -1.32 19.65
CA PHE A 82 0.18 -0.07 20.11
C PHE A 82 0.51 0.15 21.58
N THR A 83 0.89 1.38 21.91
CA THR A 83 0.89 1.87 23.28
C THR A 83 -0.40 2.66 23.47
N LEU A 84 -1.30 2.17 24.32
CA LEU A 84 -2.48 2.95 24.72
C LEU A 84 -2.00 4.19 25.50
N THR A 85 -2.61 5.33 25.20
CA THR A 85 -2.20 6.61 25.77
C THR A 85 -3.35 7.21 26.59
N ASP A 86 -3.02 7.78 27.76
CA ASP A 86 -4.01 8.38 28.67
C ASP A 86 -4.76 9.56 28.03
N SER A 87 -5.85 10.00 28.67
CA SER A 87 -6.72 11.08 28.16
C SER A 87 -6.02 12.41 27.90
N ASP A 88 -4.87 12.64 28.53
CA ASP A 88 -4.04 13.85 28.40
C ASP A 88 -2.94 13.72 27.33
N HIS A 89 -2.96 12.67 26.49
CA HIS A 89 -1.95 12.45 25.47
C HIS A 89 -1.90 13.58 24.43
N LYS A 90 -0.78 14.30 24.44
CA LYS A 90 -0.38 15.14 23.31
C LYS A 90 0.16 14.20 22.24
N PRO A 91 -0.50 14.07 21.08
CA PRO A 91 -0.08 13.13 20.06
C PRO A 91 1.33 13.49 19.54
N VAL A 92 2.09 12.46 19.17
CA VAL A 92 3.46 12.58 18.63
C VAL A 92 3.48 13.48 17.38
N HIS A 93 2.37 13.51 16.63
CA HIS A 93 2.11 14.47 15.56
C HIS A 93 0.79 15.19 15.82
N LYS A 94 0.62 16.43 15.33
CA LYS A 94 -0.57 17.29 15.53
C LYS A 94 -1.92 16.68 15.08
N TYR A 95 -1.91 15.51 14.44
CA TYR A 95 -3.07 14.86 13.80
C TYR A 95 -3.14 13.37 14.19
N TYR A 96 -4.36 12.84 14.29
CA TYR A 96 -4.64 11.42 14.50
C TYR A 96 -5.15 10.78 13.22
N PHE A 97 -4.61 9.63 12.82
CA PHE A 97 -5.14 8.82 11.72
C PHE A 97 -6.24 7.88 12.23
N SER A 98 -7.41 7.90 11.59
CA SER A 98 -8.51 6.96 11.90
C SER A 98 -8.22 5.60 11.29
N LEU A 99 -7.94 4.57 12.10
CA LEU A 99 -7.62 3.23 11.61
C LEU A 99 -8.80 2.25 11.73
N PRO A 100 -8.84 1.20 10.89
CA PRO A 100 -9.79 0.10 11.01
C PRO A 100 -9.80 -0.52 12.41
N SER A 101 -11.00 -0.89 12.86
CA SER A 101 -11.24 -1.45 14.20
C SER A 101 -11.73 -2.91 14.15
N VAL A 102 -12.19 -3.34 12.97
CA VAL A 102 -12.62 -4.69 12.57
C VAL A 102 -12.17 -4.90 11.12
N ASN A 103 -12.47 -6.03 10.47
CA ASN A 103 -12.28 -6.17 9.02
C ASN A 103 -13.47 -5.58 8.23
N LEU A 104 -13.34 -5.37 6.91
CA LEU A 104 -14.35 -4.68 6.11
C LEU A 104 -15.70 -5.42 6.07
N LYS A 105 -15.66 -6.76 6.04
CA LYS A 105 -16.86 -7.60 6.05
C LYS A 105 -17.65 -7.45 7.36
N ASP A 106 -16.95 -7.48 8.49
CA ASP A 106 -17.55 -7.31 9.81
C ASP A 106 -18.02 -5.86 10.03
N LEU A 107 -17.32 -4.86 9.48
CA LEU A 107 -17.78 -3.48 9.48
C LEU A 107 -19.14 -3.36 8.78
N ASN A 108 -19.28 -3.87 7.56
CA ASN A 108 -20.53 -3.81 6.81
C ASN A 108 -21.68 -4.54 7.53
N ALA A 109 -21.40 -5.72 8.12
CA ALA A 109 -22.35 -6.48 8.92
C ALA A 109 -22.76 -5.82 10.26
N LYS A 110 -22.02 -4.79 10.70
CA LYS A 110 -22.31 -3.99 11.90
C LYS A 110 -22.98 -2.66 11.54
N LEU A 111 -22.53 -1.98 10.48
CA LEU A 111 -23.16 -0.75 9.97
C LEU A 111 -24.64 -0.95 9.61
N SER A 112 -24.99 -2.08 8.99
CA SER A 112 -26.39 -2.42 8.68
C SER A 112 -27.30 -2.51 9.92
N LYS A 113 -26.73 -2.80 11.10
CA LYS A 113 -27.45 -2.80 12.37
C LYS A 113 -27.60 -1.38 12.94
N PHE A 114 -26.59 -0.53 12.76
CA PHE A 114 -26.61 0.85 13.26
C PHE A 114 -27.58 1.77 12.50
N ASN A 115 -27.86 1.49 11.22
CA ASN A 115 -28.84 2.25 10.43
C ASN A 115 -30.27 2.23 11.02
N ASN A 116 -30.58 1.29 11.92
CA ASN A 116 -31.90 1.14 12.56
C ASN A 116 -31.97 1.67 14.01
N LEU A 117 -30.95 2.40 14.48
CA LEU A 117 -30.89 2.88 15.87
C LEU A 117 -31.33 4.35 16.00
N GLU A 118 -32.16 4.64 16.99
CA GLU A 118 -32.58 6.01 17.36
C GLU A 118 -31.48 6.71 18.19
N ILE A 119 -30.41 7.15 17.51
CA ILE A 119 -29.28 7.84 18.13
C ILE A 119 -29.31 9.33 17.79
N ASP A 120 -29.03 10.19 18.77
CA ASP A 120 -28.83 11.62 18.52
C ASP A 120 -27.56 11.85 17.66
N GLN A 121 -27.77 12.04 16.36
CA GLN A 121 -26.73 12.41 15.40
C GLN A 121 -26.03 13.74 15.78
N ASN A 122 -26.58 14.54 16.70
CA ASN A 122 -25.97 15.79 17.13
C ASN A 122 -24.95 15.66 18.27
N ASP A 123 -24.94 14.56 19.03
CA ASP A 123 -24.00 14.31 20.12
C ASP A 123 -22.55 14.40 19.60
N PRO A 124 -21.69 15.26 20.20
CA PRO A 124 -20.27 15.36 19.83
C PRO A 124 -19.51 14.03 19.88
N SER A 125 -19.88 13.11 20.80
CA SER A 125 -19.28 11.79 20.91
C SER A 125 -19.65 10.91 19.71
N ILE A 126 -20.92 10.91 19.31
CA ILE A 126 -21.41 10.18 18.13
C ILE A 126 -20.82 10.77 16.84
N LYS A 127 -20.74 12.10 16.72
CA LYS A 127 -20.08 12.77 15.58
C LYS A 127 -18.60 12.37 15.46
N ASN A 128 -17.85 12.37 16.57
CA ASN A 128 -16.45 11.95 16.58
C ASN A 128 -16.27 10.46 16.27
N TRP A 129 -17.16 9.60 16.80
CA TRP A 129 -17.19 8.17 16.48
C TRP A 129 -17.46 7.93 15.00
N LYS A 130 -18.46 8.61 14.43
CA LYS A 130 -18.90 8.49 13.04
C LYS A 130 -17.79 8.91 12.07
N SER A 131 -17.24 10.11 12.26
CA SER A 131 -16.09 10.58 11.48
C SER A 131 -14.87 9.66 11.60
N THR A 132 -14.64 9.05 12.77
CA THR A 132 -13.57 8.05 12.93
C THR A 132 -13.84 6.78 12.14
N VAL A 133 -15.09 6.30 12.08
CA VAL A 133 -15.45 5.13 11.25
C VAL A 133 -15.37 5.46 9.76
N GLU A 134 -15.96 6.57 9.32
CA GLU A 134 -15.95 7.02 7.92
C GLU A 134 -14.51 7.18 7.40
N ASN A 135 -13.66 7.94 8.11
CA ASN A 135 -12.27 8.13 7.73
C ASN A 135 -11.42 6.85 7.81
N SER A 136 -11.88 5.81 8.53
CA SER A 136 -11.17 4.52 8.58
C SER A 136 -11.37 3.65 7.34
N VAL A 137 -12.40 3.94 6.53
CA VAL A 137 -12.73 3.16 5.33
C VAL A 137 -11.58 3.19 4.31
N GLU A 138 -10.89 4.31 4.21
CA GLU A 138 -9.75 4.54 3.31
C GLU A 138 -8.57 3.58 3.51
N PHE A 139 -8.45 2.93 4.67
CA PHE A 139 -7.33 2.05 5.00
C PHE A 139 -7.65 0.56 4.89
N TYR A 140 -8.85 0.17 4.46
CA TYR A 140 -9.15 -1.22 4.12
C TYR A 140 -8.54 -1.59 2.77
N THR A 141 -8.00 -2.80 2.70
CA THR A 141 -7.67 -3.43 1.42
C THR A 141 -8.93 -3.64 0.57
N VAL A 142 -8.85 -3.33 -0.72
CA VAL A 142 -9.91 -3.57 -1.72
C VAL A 142 -10.50 -4.97 -1.56
N GLY A 143 -11.83 -5.08 -1.58
CA GLY A 143 -12.53 -6.37 -1.55
C GLY A 143 -12.24 -7.25 -0.31
N ASN A 144 -11.72 -6.68 0.79
CA ASN A 144 -11.29 -7.44 1.98
C ASN A 144 -10.16 -8.46 1.67
N MET A 145 -9.29 -8.15 0.71
CA MET A 145 -8.12 -8.96 0.35
C MET A 145 -7.23 -9.31 1.56
N TYR A 146 -6.51 -10.44 1.43
CA TYR A 146 -5.63 -11.02 2.45
C TYR A 146 -6.29 -11.46 3.78
N GLN A 147 -7.54 -11.09 4.09
CA GLN A 147 -8.20 -11.55 5.33
C GLN A 147 -8.30 -13.09 5.38
N ASP A 148 -8.62 -13.72 4.25
CA ASP A 148 -8.69 -15.19 4.14
C ASP A 148 -7.33 -15.86 4.36
N ARG A 149 -6.22 -15.16 4.08
CA ARG A 149 -4.88 -15.68 4.36
C ARG A 149 -4.60 -15.76 5.85
N PHE A 150 -5.02 -14.76 6.62
CA PHE A 150 -4.93 -14.83 8.08
C PHE A 150 -5.82 -15.95 8.65
N ASN A 151 -7.02 -16.16 8.09
CA ASN A 151 -7.95 -17.22 8.50
C ASN A 151 -7.49 -18.66 8.15
N ASP A 152 -6.43 -18.84 7.36
CA ASP A 152 -5.92 -20.16 6.98
C ASP A 152 -5.26 -20.88 8.17
N THR A 153 -5.89 -21.97 8.64
CA THR A 153 -5.42 -22.78 9.78
C THR A 153 -4.07 -23.46 9.54
N SER A 154 -3.69 -23.65 8.27
CA SER A 154 -2.37 -24.20 7.88
C SER A 154 -1.25 -23.17 7.99
N SER A 155 -1.58 -21.88 7.98
CA SER A 155 -0.61 -20.78 8.04
C SER A 155 -0.10 -20.50 9.44
N HIS A 156 1.09 -19.90 9.53
CA HIS A 156 1.76 -19.57 10.78
C HIS A 156 2.42 -18.18 10.69
N PHE A 157 1.59 -17.15 10.77
CA PHE A 157 2.04 -15.77 10.74
C PHE A 157 2.79 -15.39 12.02
N LYS A 158 3.97 -14.79 11.87
CA LYS A 158 4.73 -14.11 12.92
C LYS A 158 5.15 -12.73 12.42
N GLN A 159 5.53 -11.83 13.32
CA GLN A 159 5.98 -10.47 12.98
C GLN A 159 7.41 -10.45 12.38
N GLY A 160 7.74 -11.37 11.47
CA GLY A 160 9.07 -11.58 10.90
C GLY A 160 9.32 -13.04 10.47
N VAL A 161 10.55 -13.35 10.04
CA VAL A 161 10.98 -14.70 9.65
C VAL A 161 11.72 -15.38 10.80
N GLU A 162 11.35 -16.60 11.12
CA GLU A 162 11.98 -17.42 12.14
C GLU A 162 13.22 -18.14 11.59
N ASP A 163 14.38 -17.95 12.23
CA ASP A 163 15.61 -18.67 11.89
C ASP A 163 15.69 -20.08 12.53
N THR A 164 16.79 -20.78 12.26
CA THR A 164 17.05 -22.13 12.78
C THR A 164 17.16 -22.21 14.31
N ASN A 165 17.33 -21.08 15.00
CA ASN A 165 17.39 -20.96 16.46
C ASN A 165 16.07 -20.43 17.06
N GLN A 166 14.98 -20.41 16.28
CA GLN A 166 13.68 -19.84 16.65
C GLN A 166 13.71 -18.32 16.94
N LYS A 167 14.77 -17.62 16.52
CA LYS A 167 14.85 -16.17 16.64
C LYS A 167 14.12 -15.52 15.47
N LEU A 168 13.28 -14.53 15.77
CA LEU A 168 12.56 -13.75 14.78
C LEU A 168 13.48 -12.67 14.19
N ASN A 169 13.75 -12.74 12.90
CA ASN A 169 14.38 -11.68 12.12
C ASN A 169 13.28 -10.92 11.40
N SER A 170 13.08 -9.67 11.81
CA SER A 170 12.09 -8.75 11.26
C SER A 170 12.78 -7.48 10.77
N ILE A 171 11.99 -6.53 10.26
CA ILE A 171 12.44 -5.17 9.97
C ILE A 171 13.32 -4.64 11.12
N SER A 172 14.46 -4.02 10.80
CA SER A 172 15.44 -3.63 11.82
C SER A 172 16.02 -2.25 11.55
N SER A 173 15.92 -1.36 12.53
CA SER A 173 16.70 -0.11 12.57
C SER A 173 18.21 -0.37 12.55
N PHE A 174 18.93 0.51 11.87
CA PHE A 174 20.39 0.49 11.81
C PHE A 174 20.99 0.85 13.17
N LYS A 175 21.66 -0.11 13.81
CA LYS A 175 22.37 0.14 15.07
C LYS A 175 23.73 0.74 14.81
N PHE A 176 23.86 2.05 15.01
CA PHE A 176 25.15 2.71 15.09
C PHE A 176 26.03 2.03 16.13
N LYS A 177 27.23 1.56 15.73
CA LYS A 177 28.24 1.08 16.68
C LYS A 177 28.57 2.22 17.66
N LYS A 178 28.83 1.86 18.93
CA LYS A 178 29.41 2.80 19.90
C LYS A 178 30.83 3.11 19.46
N MET A 179 30.98 4.21 18.73
CA MET A 179 32.27 4.77 18.34
C MET A 179 32.59 5.91 19.31
N ASP A 180 33.64 5.73 20.10
CA ASP A 180 34.23 6.81 20.88
C ASP A 180 35.14 7.62 19.96
N GLY A 181 34.72 8.84 19.62
CA GLY A 181 35.46 9.72 18.71
C GLY A 181 34.58 10.69 17.92
N GLU A 182 35.23 11.43 17.02
CA GLU A 182 34.58 12.39 16.12
C GLU A 182 33.88 11.65 14.96
N ILE A 183 32.60 11.97 14.72
CA ILE A 183 31.82 11.40 13.60
C ILE A 183 31.71 12.47 12.52
N LYS A 184 31.99 12.11 11.27
CA LYS A 184 32.02 13.03 10.11
C LYS A 184 31.10 12.58 8.99
N GLY A 185 30.78 13.53 8.10
CA GLY A 185 30.05 13.29 6.85
C GLY A 185 28.66 12.72 7.08
N GLU A 186 28.23 11.84 6.18
CA GLU A 186 26.86 11.29 6.16
C GLU A 186 26.50 10.55 7.46
N LEU A 187 27.45 9.84 8.08
CA LEU A 187 27.19 9.07 9.31
C LEU A 187 26.85 10.00 10.50
N ALA A 188 27.36 11.23 10.52
CA ALA A 188 26.98 12.24 11.50
C ALA A 188 25.53 12.72 11.26
N LEU A 189 25.19 13.04 10.00
CA LEU A 189 23.85 13.49 9.61
C LEU A 189 22.79 12.43 9.94
N LEU A 190 23.06 11.17 9.60
CA LEU A 190 22.17 10.04 9.87
C LEU A 190 21.97 9.81 11.38
N LYS A 191 23.05 9.90 12.18
CA LYS A 191 22.96 9.74 13.64
C LYS A 191 22.16 10.89 14.29
N VAL A 192 22.31 12.12 13.80
CA VAL A 192 21.50 13.27 14.23
C VAL A 192 20.03 13.11 13.80
N SER A 193 19.77 12.70 12.56
CA SER A 193 18.42 12.43 12.05
C SER A 193 17.68 11.39 12.89
N THR A 194 18.36 10.28 13.21
CA THR A 194 17.81 9.20 14.05
C THR A 194 17.55 9.70 15.48
N PHE A 195 18.50 10.44 16.06
CA PHE A 195 18.37 11.00 17.41
C PHE A 195 17.23 12.02 17.53
N LEU A 196 17.00 12.83 16.50
CA LEU A 196 15.90 13.79 16.44
C LEU A 196 14.56 13.18 15.95
N GLY A 197 14.53 11.89 15.61
CA GLY A 197 13.33 11.23 15.07
C GLY A 197 12.89 11.72 13.69
N LEU A 198 13.77 12.39 12.94
CA LEU A 198 13.47 12.95 11.61
C LEU A 198 13.44 11.88 10.50
N GLY A 199 14.16 10.78 10.76
CA GLY A 199 14.17 9.56 9.96
C GLY A 199 15.31 8.64 10.36
N ASP A 200 15.15 7.34 10.10
CA ASP A 200 16.07 6.27 10.48
C ASP A 200 16.39 5.35 9.29
N ILE A 201 17.56 4.71 9.30
CA ILE A 201 17.94 3.70 8.30
C ILE A 201 17.38 2.36 8.73
N ILE A 202 16.68 1.69 7.83
CA ILE A 202 15.96 0.45 8.16
C ILE A 202 16.23 -0.64 7.12
N ASN A 203 16.55 -1.84 7.60
CA ASN A 203 16.59 -3.05 6.77
C ASN A 203 15.19 -3.66 6.69
N VAL A 204 14.68 -3.85 5.47
CA VAL A 204 13.32 -4.37 5.20
C VAL A 204 13.43 -5.72 4.48
N PRO A 205 12.82 -6.79 5.01
CA PRO A 205 12.75 -8.07 4.32
C PRO A 205 11.66 -8.05 3.24
N LEU A 206 11.96 -8.63 2.08
CA LEU A 206 11.03 -8.82 0.96
C LEU A 206 10.75 -10.33 0.82
N PRO A 207 9.80 -10.88 1.61
CA PRO A 207 9.62 -12.33 1.76
C PRO A 207 9.18 -13.04 0.48
N HIS A 208 8.49 -12.38 -0.46
CA HIS A 208 8.09 -13.03 -1.72
C HIS A 208 9.27 -13.12 -2.70
N SER A 209 10.23 -12.21 -2.60
CA SER A 209 11.40 -12.12 -3.48
C SER A 209 12.65 -12.80 -2.93
N GLY A 210 12.74 -12.98 -1.62
CA GLY A 210 13.93 -13.53 -0.94
C GLY A 210 15.05 -12.50 -0.72
N LEU A 211 14.72 -11.21 -0.81
CA LEU A 211 15.66 -10.09 -0.76
C LEU A 211 15.57 -9.37 0.60
N TRP A 212 16.64 -8.67 0.97
CA TRP A 212 16.62 -7.60 1.96
C TRP A 212 17.12 -6.31 1.34
N VAL A 213 16.43 -5.20 1.62
CA VAL A 213 16.84 -3.86 1.19
C VAL A 213 17.10 -2.97 2.40
N THR A 214 18.20 -2.22 2.40
CA THR A 214 18.46 -1.17 3.38
C THR A 214 17.96 0.15 2.82
N LEU A 215 16.95 0.75 3.44
CA LEU A 215 16.37 2.03 3.02
C LEU A 215 16.94 3.19 3.85
N LYS A 216 17.24 4.31 3.19
CA LYS A 216 17.54 5.61 3.84
C LYS A 216 16.29 6.50 3.80
N PRO A 217 16.07 7.35 4.83
CA PRO A 217 14.98 8.33 4.78
C PRO A 217 15.23 9.36 3.67
N PRO A 218 14.18 9.82 2.95
CA PRO A 218 14.32 10.86 1.94
C PRO A 218 14.53 12.24 2.56
N ALA A 219 15.26 13.11 1.86
CA ALA A 219 15.34 14.52 2.23
C ALA A 219 13.99 15.22 1.97
N GLU A 220 13.73 16.34 2.67
CA GLU A 220 12.49 17.11 2.45
C GLU A 220 12.37 17.61 1.00
N LYS A 221 13.49 17.96 0.37
CA LYS A 221 13.52 18.30 -1.06
C LYS A 221 13.06 17.14 -1.95
N ASP A 222 13.57 15.93 -1.72
CA ASP A 222 13.20 14.75 -2.51
C ASP A 222 11.70 14.43 -2.37
N LEU A 223 11.14 14.58 -1.16
CA LEU A 223 9.71 14.44 -0.91
C LEU A 223 8.87 15.49 -1.64
N ILE A 224 9.30 16.76 -1.63
CA ILE A 224 8.62 17.84 -2.35
C ILE A 224 8.67 17.61 -3.86
N ASP A 225 9.83 17.23 -4.40
CA ASP A 225 10.01 16.94 -5.83
C ASP A 225 9.13 15.76 -6.28
N PHE A 226 9.03 14.70 -5.46
CA PHE A 226 8.16 13.54 -5.68
C PHE A 226 6.67 13.88 -5.58
N TYR A 227 6.24 14.57 -4.53
CA TYR A 227 4.85 15.01 -4.38
C TYR A 227 4.41 15.88 -5.57
N ASN A 228 5.26 16.84 -5.95
CA ASN A 228 5.03 17.68 -7.13
C ASN A 228 5.09 16.88 -8.44
N SER A 229 5.86 15.78 -8.55
CA SER A 229 5.82 14.93 -9.75
C SER A 229 4.51 14.16 -9.85
N LEU A 230 4.00 13.60 -8.76
CA LEU A 230 2.68 12.94 -8.75
C LEU A 230 1.55 13.92 -9.11
N PHE A 231 1.60 15.15 -8.60
CA PHE A 231 0.61 16.17 -8.92
C PHE A 231 0.69 16.62 -10.39
N ARG A 232 1.89 16.78 -10.95
CA ARG A 232 2.09 17.04 -12.38
C ARG A 232 1.61 15.88 -13.24
N ASP A 233 1.86 14.64 -12.85
CA ASP A 233 1.42 13.46 -13.59
C ASP A 233 -0.11 13.31 -13.52
N LYS A 234 -0.75 13.54 -12.36
CA LYS A 234 -2.23 13.60 -12.22
C LYS A 234 -2.82 14.69 -13.13
N ILE A 235 -2.23 15.89 -13.18
CA ILE A 235 -2.66 16.96 -14.10
C ILE A 235 -2.42 16.60 -15.56
N SER A 236 -1.27 16.02 -15.90
CA SER A 236 -0.92 15.70 -17.29
C SER A 236 -1.81 14.60 -17.83
N LEU A 237 -1.97 13.50 -17.09
CA LEU A 237 -2.90 12.43 -17.45
C LEU A 237 -4.34 12.95 -17.46
N GLY A 238 -4.77 13.71 -16.45
CA GLY A 238 -6.09 14.34 -16.44
C GLY A 238 -6.34 15.28 -17.63
N ARG A 239 -5.30 15.88 -18.24
CA ARG A 239 -5.43 16.66 -19.48
C ARG A 239 -5.45 15.76 -20.72
N THR A 240 -4.50 14.84 -20.83
CA THR A 240 -4.39 13.88 -21.95
C THR A 240 -5.61 12.96 -22.06
N THR A 241 -6.27 12.65 -20.95
CA THR A 241 -7.45 11.78 -20.88
C THR A 241 -8.72 12.51 -20.48
N SER A 242 -8.70 13.85 -20.44
CA SER A 242 -9.82 14.71 -20.02
C SER A 242 -10.43 14.36 -18.64
N GLY A 243 -9.68 13.69 -17.76
CA GLY A 243 -10.10 13.29 -16.41
C GLY A 243 -10.55 11.84 -16.28
N LEU A 244 -10.62 11.11 -17.39
CA LEU A 244 -11.51 9.95 -17.53
C LEU A 244 -10.84 8.58 -17.30
N THR A 245 -9.51 8.54 -17.21
CA THR A 245 -8.75 7.31 -16.88
C THR A 245 -8.24 7.27 -15.45
N LEU A 246 -8.72 8.17 -14.57
CA LEU A 246 -8.25 8.30 -13.18
C LEU A 246 -8.35 6.98 -12.40
N SER A 247 -9.31 6.13 -12.74
CA SER A 247 -9.55 4.82 -12.14
C SER A 247 -8.40 3.81 -12.34
N ASN A 248 -7.61 3.97 -13.42
CA ASN A 248 -6.43 3.14 -13.71
C ASN A 248 -5.09 3.82 -13.36
N PHE A 249 -5.12 4.96 -12.65
CA PHE A 249 -3.92 5.74 -12.30
C PHE A 249 -2.96 5.00 -11.35
N SER A 250 -3.42 3.93 -10.69
CA SER A 250 -2.65 3.12 -9.74
C SER A 250 -1.32 2.60 -10.30
N VAL A 251 -1.26 2.20 -11.59
CA VAL A 251 -0.01 1.73 -12.22
C VAL A 251 1.04 2.85 -12.26
N TYR A 252 0.67 4.06 -12.72
CA TYR A 252 1.59 5.20 -12.76
C TYR A 252 2.04 5.61 -11.35
N ILE A 253 1.10 5.68 -10.39
CA ILE A 253 1.42 5.94 -8.99
C ILE A 253 2.45 4.92 -8.49
N ASN A 254 2.19 3.63 -8.71
CA ASN A 254 3.02 2.53 -8.21
C ASN A 254 4.41 2.52 -8.86
N ASP A 255 4.51 2.74 -10.17
CA ASP A 255 5.81 2.80 -10.87
C ASP A 255 6.66 3.99 -10.37
N ARG A 256 6.04 5.18 -10.23
CA ARG A 256 6.68 6.36 -9.63
C ARG A 256 7.11 6.14 -8.18
N LEU A 257 6.25 5.49 -7.39
CA LEU A 257 6.53 5.13 -6.01
C LEU A 257 7.73 4.17 -5.92
N VAL A 258 7.78 3.15 -6.77
CA VAL A 258 8.91 2.22 -6.85
C VAL A 258 10.19 2.95 -7.23
N ASP A 259 10.18 3.79 -8.28
CA ASP A 259 11.37 4.56 -8.66
C ASP A 259 11.87 5.44 -7.51
N PHE A 260 10.96 6.08 -6.79
CA PHE A 260 11.28 6.91 -5.65
C PHE A 260 11.86 6.09 -4.48
N ILE A 261 11.29 4.91 -4.16
CA ILE A 261 11.82 4.01 -3.14
C ILE A 261 13.20 3.46 -3.57
N ILE A 262 13.34 2.98 -4.81
CA ILE A 262 14.60 2.42 -5.33
C ILE A 262 15.70 3.47 -5.29
N LYS A 263 15.43 4.74 -5.62
CA LYS A 263 16.40 5.85 -5.46
C LYS A 263 17.00 5.87 -4.04
N HIS A 264 16.19 5.60 -3.02
CA HIS A 264 16.57 5.63 -1.59
C HIS A 264 17.04 4.28 -1.01
N ILE A 265 17.10 3.21 -1.79
CA ILE A 265 17.79 1.98 -1.40
C ILE A 265 19.30 2.25 -1.33
N HIS A 266 19.89 2.02 -0.17
CA HIS A 266 21.33 2.12 0.06
C HIS A 266 22.08 0.85 -0.34
N SER A 267 21.53 -0.30 -0.01
CA SER A 267 22.19 -1.60 -0.20
C SER A 267 21.17 -2.74 -0.27
N VAL A 268 21.57 -3.84 -0.90
CA VAL A 268 20.82 -5.10 -0.99
C VAL A 268 21.71 -6.22 -0.45
N ASN A 269 21.13 -7.28 0.09
CA ASN A 269 21.89 -8.43 0.63
C ASN A 269 22.59 -9.31 -0.43
N PHE A 270 22.34 -9.08 -1.73
CA PHE A 270 22.96 -9.81 -2.85
C PHE A 270 24.11 -9.02 -3.49
N SER A 271 25.23 -9.68 -3.77
CA SER A 271 26.38 -9.07 -4.47
C SER A 271 26.14 -8.82 -5.95
N ASP A 272 25.35 -9.69 -6.59
CA ASP A 272 25.25 -9.79 -8.05
C ASP A 272 24.04 -9.03 -8.62
N ILE A 273 23.20 -8.46 -7.76
CA ILE A 273 21.97 -7.74 -8.13
C ILE A 273 22.23 -6.24 -8.05
N ASN A 274 22.38 -5.59 -9.21
CA ASN A 274 22.50 -4.13 -9.29
C ASN A 274 21.18 -3.46 -8.86
N LYS A 275 21.30 -2.38 -8.07
CA LYS A 275 20.22 -1.49 -7.63
C LYS A 275 19.35 -0.99 -8.80
N GLU A 276 19.96 -0.69 -9.95
CA GLU A 276 19.26 -0.20 -11.14
C GLU A 276 18.34 -1.26 -11.77
N GLU A 277 18.68 -2.54 -11.60
CA GLU A 277 17.91 -3.67 -12.14
C GLU A 277 16.92 -4.27 -11.14
N LEU A 278 16.84 -3.74 -9.93
CA LEU A 278 16.14 -4.38 -8.81
C LEU A 278 14.64 -4.64 -9.08
N LYS A 279 13.99 -3.83 -9.94
CA LYS A 279 12.61 -4.06 -10.43
C LYS A 279 12.43 -5.46 -11.09
N LYS A 280 13.49 -6.05 -11.65
CA LYS A 280 13.49 -7.38 -12.29
C LYS A 280 13.55 -8.54 -11.30
N TYR A 281 13.89 -8.28 -10.03
CA TYR A 281 14.09 -9.30 -8.99
C TYR A 281 13.03 -9.23 -7.88
N ILE A 282 12.42 -8.06 -7.68
CA ILE A 282 11.31 -7.88 -6.74
C ILE A 282 9.99 -8.32 -7.39
N LEU A 283 9.24 -9.21 -6.72
CA LEU A 283 7.86 -9.54 -7.06
C LEU A 283 6.88 -8.44 -6.64
N ILE A 284 5.80 -8.27 -7.39
CA ILE A 284 4.77 -7.25 -7.12
C ILE A 284 4.17 -7.36 -5.70
N HIS A 285 4.09 -8.57 -5.13
CA HIS A 285 3.59 -8.81 -3.75
C HIS A 285 4.46 -8.18 -2.65
N ASP A 286 5.72 -7.84 -2.94
CA ASP A 286 6.58 -7.11 -2.02
C ASP A 286 6.45 -5.58 -2.13
N LEU A 287 5.69 -5.04 -3.10
CA LEU A 287 5.46 -3.59 -3.25
C LEU A 287 4.81 -2.95 -2.01
N PRO A 288 3.74 -3.52 -1.41
CA PRO A 288 3.21 -2.98 -0.15
C PRO A 288 4.26 -3.00 0.97
N ILE A 289 5.08 -4.04 1.06
CA ILE A 289 6.12 -4.17 2.10
C ILE A 289 7.23 -3.12 1.88
N LEU A 290 7.60 -2.84 0.63
CA LEU A 290 8.52 -1.75 0.29
C LEU A 290 7.97 -0.37 0.68
N ALA A 291 6.71 -0.08 0.36
CA ALA A 291 6.06 1.19 0.70
C ALA A 291 5.97 1.38 2.22
N TRP A 292 5.51 0.36 2.97
CA TRP A 292 5.49 0.39 4.44
C TRP A 292 6.89 0.53 5.03
N GLY A 293 7.86 -0.22 4.53
CA GLY A 293 9.25 -0.17 4.99
C GLY A 293 9.87 1.21 4.77
N PHE A 294 9.55 1.86 3.66
CA PHE A 294 9.97 3.22 3.37
C PHE A 294 9.25 4.25 4.24
N ALA A 295 7.95 4.08 4.51
CA ALA A 295 7.25 4.89 5.52
C ALA A 295 7.87 4.77 6.92
N CYS A 296 8.32 3.57 7.32
CA CYS A 296 9.02 3.38 8.59
C CYS A 296 10.30 4.23 8.67
N THR A 297 11.04 4.44 7.56
CA THR A 297 12.23 5.32 7.57
C THR A 297 11.85 6.77 7.85
N MET A 298 10.67 7.22 7.42
CA MET A 298 10.16 8.57 7.64
C MET A 298 9.51 8.75 9.02
N TYR A 299 8.96 7.68 9.59
CA TYR A 299 8.21 7.67 10.85
C TYR A 299 8.79 6.63 11.83
N PRO A 300 10.05 6.79 12.29
CA PRO A 300 10.73 5.79 13.12
C PRO A 300 10.07 5.61 14.50
N SER A 301 9.48 6.67 15.05
CA SER A 301 8.67 6.62 16.28
C SER A 301 7.21 6.25 16.03
N GLY A 302 6.82 5.98 14.78
CA GLY A 302 5.44 5.75 14.39
C GLY A 302 4.61 7.04 14.23
N PHE A 303 3.29 6.89 14.34
CA PHE A 303 2.31 7.97 14.28
C PHE A 303 1.16 7.77 15.27
N SER A 304 0.46 8.86 15.60
CA SER A 304 -0.71 8.82 16.47
C SER A 304 -1.96 8.42 15.67
N PHE A 305 -2.73 7.48 16.20
CA PHE A 305 -3.92 6.94 15.55
C PHE A 305 -5.10 6.87 16.52
N GLN A 306 -6.30 6.75 15.95
CA GLN A 306 -7.54 6.59 16.69
C GLN A 306 -8.42 5.48 16.10
N ARG A 307 -9.27 4.85 16.94
CA ARG A 307 -10.15 3.74 16.57
C ARG A 307 -11.48 3.81 17.31
N SER A 308 -12.59 3.66 16.58
CA SER A 308 -13.94 3.63 17.15
C SER A 308 -14.29 2.25 17.70
N CYS A 309 -14.98 2.20 18.84
CA CYS A 309 -15.63 0.96 19.30
C CYS A 309 -16.83 0.63 18.41
N ILE A 310 -16.75 -0.43 17.61
CA ILE A 310 -17.78 -0.84 16.63
C ILE A 310 -18.56 -2.06 17.15
N ASN A 311 -18.77 -2.18 18.46
CA ASN A 311 -19.51 -3.32 19.02
C ASN A 311 -20.99 -3.02 19.24
N ASP A 312 -21.28 -1.92 19.94
CA ASP A 312 -22.64 -1.52 20.30
C ASP A 312 -22.62 0.01 20.55
N LEU A 313 -23.25 0.77 19.65
CA LEU A 313 -23.18 2.22 19.66
C LEU A 313 -24.12 2.87 20.70
N GLU A 314 -25.19 2.18 21.11
CA GLU A 314 -26.06 2.62 22.21
C GLU A 314 -25.33 2.54 23.56
N LYS A 315 -24.39 1.59 23.69
CA LYS A 315 -23.65 1.36 24.94
C LYS A 315 -22.24 1.96 24.96
N CYS A 316 -21.61 2.17 23.80
CA CYS A 316 -20.21 2.59 23.74
C CYS A 316 -19.84 3.30 22.42
N SER A 317 -19.85 4.62 22.45
CA SER A 317 -19.30 5.51 21.40
C SER A 317 -17.80 5.82 21.57
N TYR A 318 -17.08 5.07 22.42
CA TYR A 318 -15.69 5.36 22.75
C TYR A 318 -14.76 5.30 21.54
N VAL A 319 -13.89 6.31 21.42
CA VAL A 319 -12.80 6.36 20.45
C VAL A 319 -11.47 6.22 21.18
N ALA A 320 -10.80 5.09 20.98
CA ALA A 320 -9.46 4.82 21.49
C ALA A 320 -8.44 5.70 20.76
N LYS A 321 -7.39 6.13 21.49
CA LYS A 321 -6.25 6.88 20.95
C LYS A 321 -4.95 6.25 21.44
N ALA A 322 -3.97 6.15 20.55
CA ALA A 322 -2.71 5.45 20.79
C ALA A 322 -1.65 5.86 19.77
N ASP A 323 -0.40 5.49 20.01
CA ASP A 323 0.67 5.57 19.01
C ASP A 323 0.97 4.17 18.45
N ILE A 324 1.16 4.07 17.13
CA ILE A 324 1.41 2.80 16.42
C ILE A 324 2.89 2.61 16.12
N ASN A 325 3.47 1.49 16.59
CA ASN A 325 4.80 1.09 16.17
C ASN A 325 4.71 0.41 14.79
N MET A 326 5.01 1.17 13.74
CA MET A 326 4.96 0.70 12.36
C MET A 326 5.81 -0.56 12.12
N THR A 327 6.96 -0.70 12.79
CA THR A 327 7.88 -1.84 12.57
C THR A 327 7.28 -3.20 12.93
N LYS A 328 6.22 -3.22 13.75
CA LYS A 328 5.56 -4.44 14.21
C LYS A 328 4.35 -4.85 13.35
N LEU A 329 4.11 -4.20 12.22
CA LEU A 329 2.92 -4.43 11.39
C LEU A 329 3.14 -5.44 10.25
N LEU A 330 4.37 -5.86 9.96
CA LEU A 330 4.65 -6.89 8.96
C LEU A 330 4.47 -8.29 9.57
N TRP A 331 3.55 -9.06 9.00
CA TRP A 331 3.29 -10.46 9.33
C TRP A 331 3.74 -11.36 8.18
N ILE A 332 4.52 -12.39 8.48
CA ILE A 332 5.05 -13.34 7.49
C ILE A 332 4.63 -14.76 7.88
N ASP A 333 4.05 -15.49 6.92
CA ASP A 333 3.68 -16.89 7.05
C ASP A 333 4.92 -17.79 7.03
N ASN A 334 5.33 -18.23 8.22
CA ASN A 334 6.51 -19.07 8.41
C ASN A 334 6.29 -20.55 8.05
N SER A 335 5.07 -20.98 7.73
CA SER A 335 4.81 -22.31 7.14
C SER A 335 5.00 -22.33 5.63
N SER A 336 4.85 -21.19 4.96
CA SER A 336 5.06 -21.05 3.51
C SER A 336 6.54 -20.99 3.09
N LEU A 337 7.46 -20.92 4.05
CA LEU A 337 8.91 -20.79 3.82
C LEU A 337 9.67 -22.06 4.21
N THR A 338 10.48 -22.60 3.29
CA THR A 338 11.38 -23.73 3.56
C THR A 338 12.53 -23.37 4.51
N ALA A 339 13.27 -24.37 4.98
CA ALA A 339 14.49 -24.14 5.78
C ALA A 339 15.56 -23.34 5.01
N SER A 340 15.75 -23.57 3.71
CA SER A 340 16.69 -22.77 2.90
C SER A 340 16.19 -21.33 2.74
N GLN A 341 14.89 -21.14 2.50
CA GLN A 341 14.30 -19.81 2.34
C GLN A 341 14.39 -18.98 3.64
N LYS A 342 14.16 -19.62 4.80
CA LYS A 342 14.37 -19.00 6.12
C LYS A 342 15.83 -18.63 6.37
N LEU A 343 16.78 -19.46 5.94
CA LEU A 343 18.20 -19.14 6.04
C LEU A 343 18.57 -17.92 5.18
N ILE A 344 18.10 -17.88 3.93
CA ILE A 344 18.28 -16.75 3.01
C ILE A 344 17.66 -15.47 3.58
N LEU A 345 16.43 -15.54 4.08
CA LEU A 345 15.74 -14.42 4.73
C LEU A 345 16.26 -14.10 6.15
N SER A 346 17.20 -14.86 6.70
CA SER A 346 17.93 -14.47 7.92
C SER A 346 19.18 -13.63 7.63
N GLU A 347 19.68 -13.64 6.39
CA GLU A 347 20.87 -12.90 5.97
C GLU A 347 20.50 -11.52 5.40
N TYR A 348 20.44 -10.53 6.29
CA TYR A 348 20.15 -9.14 5.95
C TYR A 348 21.39 -8.31 5.59
N ARG A 349 22.61 -8.85 5.73
CA ARG A 349 23.84 -8.07 5.53
C ARG A 349 24.09 -7.82 4.03
N PRO A 350 24.52 -6.60 3.63
CA PRO A 350 24.86 -6.31 2.25
C PRO A 350 25.87 -7.28 1.64
N ASN A 351 25.66 -7.61 0.36
CA ASN A 351 26.59 -8.38 -0.48
C ASN A 351 27.05 -9.72 0.13
N LYS A 352 26.15 -10.45 0.81
CA LYS A 352 26.44 -11.79 1.39
C LYS A 352 25.85 -12.96 0.62
N LEU A 353 24.81 -12.71 -0.17
CA LEU A 353 24.16 -13.72 -1.01
C LEU A 353 24.55 -13.52 -2.48
N THR A 354 24.48 -14.60 -3.25
CA THR A 354 24.78 -14.63 -4.69
C THR A 354 23.54 -14.97 -5.50
N ILE A 355 23.57 -14.79 -6.82
CA ILE A 355 22.45 -15.07 -7.72
C ILE A 355 21.96 -16.54 -7.65
N GLU A 356 22.83 -17.51 -7.34
CA GLU A 356 22.43 -18.91 -7.12
C GLU A 356 21.54 -19.06 -5.88
N ASN A 357 21.74 -18.24 -4.85
CA ASN A 357 20.87 -18.22 -3.68
C ASN A 357 19.48 -17.68 -4.05
N TYR A 358 19.39 -16.68 -4.94
CA TYR A 358 18.12 -16.16 -5.43
C TYR A 358 17.38 -17.21 -6.28
N HIS A 359 18.05 -17.87 -7.22
CA HIS A 359 17.47 -18.97 -7.99
C HIS A 359 17.00 -20.13 -7.10
N LYS A 360 17.79 -20.50 -6.09
CA LYS A 360 17.41 -21.50 -5.09
C LYS A 360 16.18 -21.06 -4.27
N PHE A 361 16.13 -19.80 -3.84
CA PHE A 361 14.99 -19.24 -3.12
C PHE A 361 13.70 -19.37 -3.94
N LYS A 362 13.75 -19.00 -5.23
CA LYS A 362 12.62 -19.11 -6.17
C LYS A 362 12.19 -20.55 -6.40
N ALA A 363 13.12 -21.46 -6.62
CA ALA A 363 12.84 -22.87 -6.89
C ALA A 363 12.21 -23.60 -5.68
N GLU A 364 12.43 -23.11 -4.45
CA GLU A 364 11.87 -23.68 -3.22
C GLU A 364 10.52 -23.06 -2.80
N HIS A 365 9.88 -22.19 -3.60
CA HIS A 365 8.56 -21.65 -3.24
C HIS A 365 7.49 -22.75 -3.13
N SER A 366 6.72 -22.70 -2.03
CA SER A 366 5.58 -23.59 -1.78
C SER A 366 4.23 -22.95 -2.08
N LYS A 367 4.04 -21.67 -1.70
CA LYS A 367 2.84 -20.87 -2.02
C LYS A 367 3.03 -19.86 -3.15
N VAL A 368 4.21 -19.26 -3.31
CA VAL A 368 4.48 -18.26 -4.38
C VAL A 368 4.83 -18.98 -5.70
N VAL A 369 3.90 -19.80 -6.19
CA VAL A 369 4.07 -20.69 -7.35
C VAL A 369 3.04 -20.39 -8.42
N SER A 370 3.34 -20.72 -9.67
CA SER A 370 2.36 -20.66 -10.76
C SER A 370 1.22 -21.65 -10.54
N THR A 371 0.02 -21.29 -10.99
CA THR A 371 -1.16 -22.16 -10.96
C THR A 371 -1.95 -22.00 -12.26
N TYR A 372 -3.07 -22.71 -12.41
CA TYR A 372 -4.04 -22.43 -13.46
C TYR A 372 -5.47 -22.51 -12.94
N PHE A 373 -6.39 -21.91 -13.69
CA PHE A 373 -7.82 -22.19 -13.58
C PHE A 373 -8.42 -22.34 -14.97
N THR A 374 -9.54 -23.05 -15.07
CA THR A 374 -10.29 -23.25 -16.32
C THR A 374 -11.66 -22.63 -16.17
N THR A 375 -12.07 -21.78 -17.10
CA THR A 375 -13.42 -21.20 -17.13
C THR A 375 -14.46 -22.25 -17.53
N LYS A 376 -15.74 -21.97 -17.28
CA LYS A 376 -16.86 -22.81 -17.75
C LYS A 376 -16.80 -23.09 -19.26
N ASN A 377 -16.22 -22.16 -20.03
CA ASN A 377 -16.09 -22.21 -21.48
C ASN A 377 -14.83 -22.95 -21.97
N GLY A 378 -14.10 -23.64 -21.08
CA GLY A 378 -12.93 -24.46 -21.43
C GLY A 378 -11.61 -23.68 -21.59
N ILE A 379 -11.62 -22.35 -21.47
CA ILE A 379 -10.42 -21.51 -21.56
C ILE A 379 -9.60 -21.70 -20.27
N LYS A 380 -8.33 -22.08 -20.40
CA LYS A 380 -7.46 -22.33 -19.25
C LYS A 380 -6.38 -21.26 -19.14
N PHE A 381 -6.44 -20.48 -18.06
CA PHE A 381 -5.50 -19.42 -17.76
C PHE A 381 -4.41 -19.94 -16.83
N HIS A 382 -3.15 -19.86 -17.26
CA HIS A 382 -2.00 -20.09 -16.38
C HIS A 382 -1.58 -18.77 -15.76
N LEU A 383 -1.44 -18.76 -14.44
CA LEU A 383 -1.14 -17.60 -13.64
C LEU A 383 0.25 -17.73 -13.00
N ARG A 384 0.96 -16.61 -12.90
CA ARG A 384 2.24 -16.48 -12.19
C ARG A 384 2.30 -15.15 -11.44
N VAL A 385 3.14 -15.05 -10.42
CA VAL A 385 3.41 -13.76 -9.76
C VAL A 385 4.48 -13.01 -10.56
N PRO A 386 4.20 -11.81 -11.10
CA PRO A 386 5.16 -11.04 -11.87
C PRO A 386 6.12 -10.26 -10.98
N THR A 387 7.21 -9.84 -11.62
CA THR A 387 8.13 -8.84 -11.11
C THR A 387 7.55 -7.43 -11.23
N ILE A 388 8.07 -6.47 -10.48
CA ILE A 388 7.66 -5.07 -10.59
C ILE A 388 7.97 -4.50 -11.98
N ALA A 389 9.06 -4.94 -12.63
CA ALA A 389 9.39 -4.56 -14.00
C ALA A 389 8.30 -4.97 -15.00
N GLU A 390 7.80 -6.20 -14.89
CA GLU A 390 6.73 -6.72 -15.75
C GLU A 390 5.39 -6.03 -15.48
N TYR A 391 5.02 -5.87 -14.20
CA TYR A 391 3.83 -5.11 -13.79
C TYR A 391 3.80 -3.70 -14.41
N SER A 392 4.91 -2.98 -14.29
CA SER A 392 5.03 -1.61 -14.81
C SER A 392 4.99 -1.59 -16.33
N SER A 393 5.73 -2.49 -17.00
CA SER A 393 5.75 -2.60 -18.46
C SER A 393 4.37 -2.88 -19.05
N ASP A 394 3.68 -3.92 -18.55
CA ASP A 394 2.36 -4.32 -19.06
C ASP A 394 1.28 -3.28 -18.77
N GLY A 395 1.29 -2.69 -17.57
CA GLY A 395 0.30 -1.70 -17.17
C GLY A 395 0.46 -0.36 -17.91
N LEU A 396 1.69 0.12 -18.08
CA LEU A 396 1.95 1.34 -18.86
C LEU A 396 1.62 1.14 -20.35
N ALA A 397 1.90 -0.04 -20.91
CA ALA A 397 1.50 -0.37 -22.28
C ALA A 397 -0.02 -0.39 -22.48
N TRP A 398 -0.79 -0.84 -21.49
CA TRP A 398 -2.26 -0.76 -21.53
C TRP A 398 -2.76 0.69 -21.56
N ILE A 399 -2.28 1.54 -20.63
CA ILE A 399 -2.79 2.91 -20.54
C ILE A 399 -2.35 3.73 -21.76
N ASN A 400 -1.15 3.50 -22.29
CA ASN A 400 -0.73 4.13 -23.56
C ASN A 400 -1.65 3.74 -24.73
N LYS A 401 -2.09 2.48 -24.84
CA LYS A 401 -3.08 2.05 -25.86
C LYS A 401 -4.45 2.70 -25.65
N ILE A 402 -4.91 2.87 -24.39
CA ILE A 402 -6.12 3.65 -24.10
C ILE A 402 -5.94 5.09 -24.60
N ASN A 403 -4.83 5.75 -24.26
CA ASN A 403 -4.58 7.15 -24.64
C ASN A 403 -4.56 7.35 -26.17
N SER A 404 -3.91 6.46 -26.93
CA SER A 404 -3.91 6.55 -28.40
C SER A 404 -5.31 6.36 -29.02
N ASN A 405 -6.19 5.56 -28.40
CA ASN A 405 -7.58 5.45 -28.85
C ASN A 405 -8.36 6.75 -28.59
N ILE A 406 -8.07 7.48 -27.50
CA ILE A 406 -8.68 8.79 -27.19
C ILE A 406 -8.30 9.82 -28.25
N GLU A 407 -7.01 9.93 -28.60
CA GLU A 407 -6.53 10.92 -29.57
C GLU A 407 -7.26 10.79 -30.91
N TYR A 408 -7.51 9.56 -31.38
CA TYR A 408 -8.29 9.30 -32.59
C TYR A 408 -9.75 9.78 -32.47
N VAL A 409 -10.43 9.50 -31.34
CA VAL A 409 -11.82 9.93 -31.09
C VAL A 409 -11.93 11.46 -30.91
N VAL A 410 -10.89 12.12 -30.41
CA VAL A 410 -10.85 13.58 -30.25
C VAL A 410 -10.65 14.30 -31.59
N MET A 411 -10.02 13.65 -32.58
CA MET A 411 -9.80 14.19 -33.93
C MET A 411 -11.00 14.06 -34.87
N ASP A 412 -12.07 13.36 -34.46
CA ASP A 412 -13.33 13.33 -35.22
C ASP A 412 -14.12 14.63 -34.95
N GLU A 413 -14.18 15.52 -35.96
CA GLU A 413 -14.91 16.78 -35.90
C GLU A 413 -16.43 16.60 -35.89
N SER A 414 -16.95 15.39 -36.15
CA SER A 414 -18.39 15.10 -36.20
C SER A 414 -19.02 14.94 -34.81
N SER A 415 -19.25 16.09 -34.16
CA SER A 415 -20.21 16.28 -33.05
C SER A 415 -20.15 15.24 -31.91
N ARG A 416 -19.30 15.49 -30.92
CA ARG A 416 -19.49 14.95 -29.56
C ARG A 416 -19.23 16.02 -28.50
N GLU A 417 -20.22 16.28 -27.66
CA GLU A 417 -20.06 17.12 -26.47
C GLU A 417 -19.10 16.47 -25.47
N ALA A 418 -18.60 17.21 -24.47
CA ALA A 418 -17.58 16.68 -23.54
C ALA A 418 -18.06 15.42 -22.80
N GLU A 419 -19.34 15.40 -22.42
CA GLU A 419 -20.04 14.31 -21.73
C GLU A 419 -20.14 13.03 -22.59
N GLU A 420 -20.38 13.16 -23.90
CA GLU A 420 -20.41 12.01 -24.82
C GLU A 420 -19.03 11.38 -25.05
N LYS A 421 -17.94 12.13 -24.80
CA LYS A 421 -16.55 11.63 -24.85
C LYS A 421 -16.17 10.93 -23.54
N GLU A 422 -16.66 11.47 -22.42
CA GLU A 422 -16.60 10.85 -21.09
C GLU A 422 -17.27 9.49 -21.05
N GLU A 423 -18.46 9.37 -21.63
CA GLU A 423 -19.17 8.09 -21.69
C GLU A 423 -18.43 7.05 -22.54
N MET A 424 -17.95 7.41 -23.74
CA MET A 424 -17.18 6.49 -24.60
C MET A 424 -15.92 5.96 -23.92
N LEU A 425 -15.17 6.82 -23.22
CA LEU A 425 -13.95 6.37 -22.57
C LEU A 425 -14.22 5.48 -21.36
N THR A 426 -15.28 5.81 -20.60
CA THR A 426 -15.78 4.92 -19.55
C THR A 426 -16.15 3.55 -20.12
N GLN A 427 -16.77 3.50 -21.31
CA GLN A 427 -17.05 2.26 -22.03
C GLN A 427 -15.76 1.52 -22.46
N TYR A 428 -14.74 2.21 -23.00
CA TYR A 428 -13.45 1.59 -23.37
C TYR A 428 -12.64 1.04 -22.17
N VAL A 429 -12.69 1.72 -21.01
CA VAL A 429 -12.07 1.21 -19.78
C VAL A 429 -12.82 -0.03 -19.31
N LYS A 430 -14.16 0.02 -19.23
CA LYS A 430 -14.99 -1.14 -18.85
C LYS A 430 -14.82 -2.33 -19.81
N SER A 431 -14.70 -2.08 -21.12
CA SER A 431 -14.48 -3.12 -22.15
C SER A 431 -13.06 -3.68 -22.17
N SER A 432 -12.14 -3.18 -21.34
CA SER A 432 -10.77 -3.71 -21.21
C SER A 432 -10.39 -4.08 -19.78
N LEU A 433 -11.37 -4.18 -18.86
CA LEU A 433 -11.16 -4.39 -17.42
C LEU A 433 -10.22 -5.56 -17.11
N LEU A 434 -10.31 -6.69 -17.83
CA LEU A 434 -9.46 -7.85 -17.55
C LEU A 434 -7.96 -7.60 -17.84
N ARG A 435 -7.62 -6.61 -18.68
CA ARG A 435 -6.22 -6.23 -18.96
C ARG A 435 -5.48 -5.73 -17.75
N GLN A 436 -6.17 -5.21 -16.73
CA GLN A 436 -5.54 -4.76 -15.49
C GLN A 436 -4.78 -5.88 -14.76
N TYR A 437 -5.02 -7.15 -15.12
CA TYR A 437 -4.33 -8.33 -14.59
C TYR A 437 -3.46 -9.09 -15.61
N ASN A 438 -3.21 -8.57 -16.82
CA ASN A 438 -2.37 -9.23 -17.84
C ASN A 438 -1.02 -9.71 -17.28
N HIS A 439 -0.38 -8.91 -16.43
CA HIS A 439 0.90 -9.24 -15.80
C HIS A 439 0.85 -10.50 -14.91
N PHE A 440 -0.31 -10.89 -14.38
CA PHE A 440 -0.47 -12.15 -13.63
C PHE A 440 -0.66 -13.36 -14.54
N ILE A 441 -0.95 -13.20 -15.83
CA ILE A 441 -1.09 -14.30 -16.78
C ILE A 441 0.28 -14.68 -17.30
N ASP A 442 0.63 -15.95 -17.26
CA ASP A 442 1.82 -16.46 -17.92
C ASP A 442 1.53 -16.75 -19.39
N TYR A 443 0.53 -17.60 -19.63
CA TYR A 443 0.01 -17.97 -20.95
C TYR A 443 -1.43 -18.50 -20.84
N ILE A 444 -2.11 -18.66 -21.98
CA ILE A 444 -3.49 -19.15 -22.06
C ILE A 444 -3.54 -20.42 -22.92
N GLU A 445 -4.21 -21.46 -22.45
CA GLU A 445 -4.52 -22.67 -23.21
C GLU A 445 -5.99 -22.63 -23.69
N LEU A 446 -6.20 -22.97 -24.96
CA LEU A 446 -7.51 -23.16 -25.58
C LEU A 446 -7.47 -24.41 -26.46
N ASP A 447 -8.24 -25.42 -26.08
CA ASP A 447 -8.18 -26.78 -26.65
C ASP A 447 -6.75 -27.34 -26.62
N GLU A 448 -6.16 -27.64 -27.79
CA GLU A 448 -4.77 -28.10 -27.93
C GLU A 448 -3.77 -26.95 -28.17
N ASN A 449 -4.23 -25.69 -28.23
CA ASN A 449 -3.42 -24.53 -28.57
C ASN A 449 -2.92 -23.78 -27.33
N THR A 450 -1.70 -23.24 -27.42
CA THR A 450 -1.08 -22.39 -26.39
C THR A 450 -0.85 -20.98 -26.94
N ILE A 451 -1.38 -19.98 -26.23
CA ILE A 451 -1.24 -18.55 -26.53
C ILE A 451 -0.31 -17.94 -25.47
N ASN A 452 0.94 -17.69 -25.85
CA ASN A 452 1.97 -17.10 -24.99
C ASN A 452 2.43 -15.71 -25.45
N ASP A 453 1.99 -15.25 -26.62
CA ASP A 453 2.27 -13.92 -27.14
C ASP A 453 1.49 -12.83 -26.36
N ARG A 454 2.19 -11.75 -25.99
CA ARG A 454 1.63 -10.69 -25.14
C ARG A 454 0.62 -9.81 -25.86
N GLU A 455 0.78 -9.55 -27.15
CA GLU A 455 -0.20 -8.76 -27.91
C GLU A 455 -1.52 -9.52 -28.07
N THR A 456 -1.42 -10.83 -28.34
CA THR A 456 -2.55 -11.76 -28.44
C THR A 456 -3.25 -11.95 -27.11
N ILE A 457 -2.52 -12.16 -26.00
CA ILE A 457 -3.10 -12.23 -24.64
C ILE A 457 -3.86 -10.93 -24.32
N ASN A 458 -3.26 -9.76 -24.55
CA ASN A 458 -3.91 -8.48 -24.29
C ASN A 458 -5.21 -8.32 -25.11
N SER A 459 -5.19 -8.68 -26.40
CA SER A 459 -6.35 -8.58 -27.29
C SER A 459 -7.46 -9.58 -26.91
N LEU A 460 -7.08 -10.78 -26.45
CA LEU A 460 -8.01 -11.77 -25.94
C LEU A 460 -8.68 -11.31 -24.63
N LEU A 461 -7.95 -10.66 -23.72
CA LEU A 461 -8.54 -10.08 -22.50
C LEU A 461 -9.53 -8.94 -22.79
N GLU A 462 -9.31 -8.15 -23.84
CA GLU A 462 -10.31 -7.15 -24.29
C GLU A 462 -11.59 -7.86 -24.76
N ALA A 463 -11.46 -8.86 -25.64
CA ALA A 463 -12.60 -9.62 -26.14
C ALA A 463 -13.36 -10.35 -25.00
N LEU A 464 -12.65 -10.95 -24.05
CA LEU A 464 -13.26 -11.68 -22.92
C LEU A 464 -13.80 -10.77 -21.82
N SER A 465 -13.42 -9.48 -21.78
CA SER A 465 -14.03 -8.51 -20.84
C SER A 465 -15.52 -8.28 -21.12
N ALA A 466 -15.97 -8.54 -22.35
CA ALA A 466 -17.37 -8.41 -22.76
C ALA A 466 -18.30 -9.56 -22.30
N ASP A 467 -17.75 -10.68 -21.82
CA ASP A 467 -18.51 -11.82 -21.31
C ASP A 467 -18.58 -11.74 -19.78
N ASP A 468 -19.79 -11.60 -19.23
CA ASP A 468 -20.01 -11.39 -17.79
C ASP A 468 -19.62 -12.60 -16.93
N ASP A 469 -19.83 -13.82 -17.45
CA ASP A 469 -19.51 -15.08 -16.77
C ASP A 469 -17.98 -15.27 -16.73
N VAL A 470 -17.31 -15.10 -17.87
CA VAL A 470 -15.84 -15.19 -17.97
C VAL A 470 -15.19 -14.08 -17.15
N ARG A 471 -15.70 -12.85 -17.21
CA ARG A 471 -15.18 -11.72 -16.41
C ARG A 471 -15.30 -12.01 -14.92
N THR A 472 -16.44 -12.50 -14.44
CA THR A 472 -16.66 -12.82 -13.02
C THR A 472 -15.77 -13.98 -12.57
N ASP A 473 -15.73 -15.09 -13.33
CA ASP A 473 -14.89 -16.25 -13.03
C ASP A 473 -13.40 -15.88 -13.04
N PHE A 474 -12.95 -15.07 -14.00
CA PHE A 474 -11.55 -14.61 -14.09
C PHE A 474 -11.17 -13.73 -12.90
N LEU A 475 -11.95 -12.68 -12.60
CA LEU A 475 -11.68 -11.75 -11.50
C LEU A 475 -11.62 -12.48 -10.15
N TYR A 476 -12.54 -13.41 -9.91
CA TYR A 476 -12.53 -14.24 -8.71
C TYR A 476 -11.25 -15.09 -8.60
N ASN A 477 -10.90 -15.84 -9.66
CA ASN A 477 -9.75 -16.74 -9.62
C ASN A 477 -8.41 -15.99 -9.56
N VAL A 478 -8.27 -14.84 -10.21
CA VAL A 478 -7.04 -14.03 -10.12
C VAL A 478 -6.90 -13.36 -8.75
N ASN A 479 -7.96 -12.77 -8.19
CA ASN A 479 -7.90 -12.20 -6.84
C ASN A 479 -7.62 -13.28 -5.78
N LYS A 480 -8.21 -14.47 -5.95
CA LYS A 480 -7.88 -15.65 -5.12
C LYS A 480 -6.41 -16.05 -5.27
N PHE A 481 -5.89 -16.12 -6.48
CA PHE A 481 -4.48 -16.42 -6.73
C PHE A 481 -3.53 -15.40 -6.07
N ILE A 482 -3.82 -14.10 -6.17
CA ILE A 482 -3.06 -13.03 -5.51
C ILE A 482 -3.07 -13.24 -3.99
N ASN A 483 -4.23 -13.51 -3.40
CA ASN A 483 -4.33 -13.83 -1.97
C ASN A 483 -3.50 -15.08 -1.62
N ASP A 484 -3.75 -16.21 -2.27
CA ASP A 484 -3.13 -17.52 -1.98
C ASP A 484 -1.60 -17.51 -2.11
N THR A 485 -1.07 -16.75 -3.08
CA THR A 485 0.37 -16.57 -3.30
C THR A 485 1.01 -15.50 -2.40
N THR A 486 0.22 -14.76 -1.62
CA THR A 486 0.74 -13.78 -0.66
C THR A 486 1.10 -14.44 0.67
N ILE A 487 2.35 -14.22 1.11
CA ILE A 487 2.95 -14.78 2.33
C ILE A 487 3.45 -13.71 3.31
N GLY A 488 3.61 -12.47 2.88
CA GLY A 488 3.91 -11.31 3.73
C GLY A 488 2.80 -10.28 3.62
N ILE A 489 2.18 -9.91 4.75
CA ILE A 489 1.03 -9.00 4.80
C ILE A 489 1.31 -7.92 5.85
N ILE A 490 1.04 -6.66 5.53
CA ILE A 490 1.03 -5.58 6.53
C ILE A 490 -0.37 -5.51 7.14
N GLY A 491 -0.44 -5.63 8.47
CA GLY A 491 -1.70 -5.66 9.18
C GLY A 491 -1.58 -5.18 10.61
N ILE A 492 -2.66 -4.56 11.09
CA ILE A 492 -2.82 -4.12 12.46
C ILE A 492 -3.53 -5.20 13.27
N PRO A 493 -3.05 -5.57 14.46
CA PRO A 493 -3.87 -6.38 15.34
C PRO A 493 -5.08 -5.59 15.81
N GLU A 494 -6.11 -6.35 16.14
CA GLU A 494 -7.30 -5.85 16.84
C GLU A 494 -6.95 -5.36 18.25
N TYR A 495 -7.92 -4.68 18.86
CA TYR A 495 -7.82 -4.20 20.23
C TYR A 495 -9.09 -4.56 21.00
N ASP A 496 -8.96 -4.74 22.31
CA ASP A 496 -10.12 -4.81 23.21
C ASP A 496 -10.49 -3.39 23.62
N CYS A 497 -11.77 -3.02 23.54
CA CYS A 497 -12.18 -1.66 23.92
C CYS A 497 -11.99 -1.48 25.44
N PRO A 498 -11.23 -0.47 25.91
CA PRO A 498 -10.95 -0.33 27.35
C PRO A 498 -12.19 0.05 28.16
N VAL A 499 -13.22 0.63 27.53
CA VAL A 499 -14.47 1.05 28.18
C VAL A 499 -15.46 -0.11 28.32
N CYS A 500 -15.92 -0.69 27.20
CA CYS A 500 -16.93 -1.76 27.24
C CYS A 500 -16.34 -3.17 27.42
N LYS A 501 -15.02 -3.33 27.32
CA LYS A 501 -14.27 -4.59 27.49
C LYS A 501 -14.66 -5.73 26.54
N THR A 502 -15.47 -5.46 25.53
CA THR A 502 -15.71 -6.39 24.44
C THR A 502 -14.62 -6.28 23.37
N LYS A 503 -14.21 -7.46 22.90
CA LYS A 503 -13.42 -7.64 21.68
C LYS A 503 -14.14 -6.99 20.51
N GLN A 504 -13.40 -6.41 19.58
CA GLN A 504 -14.03 -5.79 18.42
C GLN A 504 -14.52 -6.82 17.39
N ASN A 505 -13.84 -7.94 17.18
CA ASN A 505 -14.39 -9.09 16.46
C ASN A 505 -14.71 -10.28 17.36
N THR A 506 -15.58 -11.16 16.85
CA THR A 506 -16.27 -12.19 17.63
C THR A 506 -15.52 -13.50 17.79
N GLU A 507 -14.59 -13.83 16.89
CA GLU A 507 -13.86 -15.11 16.90
C GLU A 507 -12.36 -14.94 16.64
N PRO A 508 -11.50 -15.85 17.13
CA PRO A 508 -10.10 -15.91 16.77
C PRO A 508 -9.94 -16.37 15.31
N VAL A 509 -9.21 -15.58 14.53
CA VAL A 509 -8.82 -15.85 13.14
C VAL A 509 -8.20 -17.25 12.94
N ASN A 510 -7.35 -17.68 13.89
CA ASN A 510 -6.74 -19.01 13.97
C ASN A 510 -6.24 -19.21 15.42
N GLU A 511 -6.23 -20.44 15.96
CA GLU A 511 -5.65 -20.74 17.28
C GLU A 511 -4.21 -20.20 17.46
N LYS A 512 -3.47 -20.06 16.37
CA LYS A 512 -2.07 -19.60 16.32
C LYS A 512 -1.90 -18.09 16.08
N LEU A 513 -2.96 -17.36 15.71
CA LEU A 513 -2.88 -15.94 15.36
C LEU A 513 -4.00 -15.15 16.04
N VAL A 514 -3.61 -14.25 16.95
CA VAL A 514 -4.52 -13.23 17.49
C VAL A 514 -4.86 -12.25 16.38
N ASN A 515 -6.14 -11.95 16.22
CA ASN A 515 -6.73 -11.32 15.04
C ASN A 515 -5.95 -10.11 14.49
N VAL A 516 -5.76 -10.12 13.17
CA VAL A 516 -5.10 -9.08 12.39
C VAL A 516 -6.02 -8.62 11.26
N ILE A 517 -6.11 -7.29 11.09
CA ILE A 517 -6.81 -6.63 10.00
C ILE A 517 -5.75 -6.19 8.96
N PRO A 518 -5.82 -6.68 7.70
CA PRO A 518 -4.98 -6.18 6.60
C PRO A 518 -5.22 -4.68 6.37
N MET A 519 -4.17 -3.94 5.99
CA MET A 519 -4.28 -2.51 5.65
C MET A 519 -3.94 -2.23 4.20
N ASP A 520 -4.59 -1.24 3.60
CA ASP A 520 -4.06 -0.58 2.39
C ASP A 520 -2.85 0.27 2.78
N VAL A 521 -1.68 -0.31 2.55
CA VAL A 521 -0.39 0.32 2.82
C VAL A 521 -0.07 1.45 1.84
N ILE A 522 -0.51 1.33 0.59
CA ILE A 522 -0.17 2.29 -0.45
C ILE A 522 -0.91 3.59 -0.17
N ASN A 523 -2.19 3.53 0.21
CA ASN A 523 -2.93 4.70 0.65
C ASN A 523 -2.37 5.27 1.97
N LEU A 524 -2.06 4.41 2.96
CA LEU A 524 -1.39 4.84 4.19
C LEU A 524 -0.07 5.59 3.92
N PHE A 525 0.73 5.11 2.98
CA PHE A 525 1.98 5.75 2.58
C PHE A 525 1.74 7.18 2.02
N PHE A 526 0.76 7.35 1.13
CA PHE A 526 0.45 8.67 0.57
C PHE A 526 -0.16 9.62 1.59
N GLN A 527 -1.05 9.13 2.48
CA GLN A 527 -1.58 9.93 3.57
C GLN A 527 -0.47 10.42 4.53
N LEU A 528 0.51 9.57 4.84
CA LEU A 528 1.69 9.95 5.62
C LEU A 528 2.59 10.96 4.89
N ILE A 529 2.77 10.86 3.57
CA ILE A 529 3.50 11.87 2.78
C ILE A 529 2.76 13.21 2.78
N THR A 530 1.46 13.22 2.50
CA THR A 530 0.64 14.45 2.46
C THR A 530 0.74 15.19 3.80
N LEU A 531 0.69 14.47 4.92
CA LEU A 531 0.90 15.06 6.25
C LEU A 531 2.31 15.67 6.41
N ARG A 532 3.36 15.00 5.92
CA ARG A 532 4.74 15.50 5.99
C ARG A 532 4.93 16.76 5.14
N ILE A 533 4.30 16.82 3.95
CA ILE A 533 4.29 18.01 3.09
C ILE A 533 3.51 19.16 3.73
N ALA A 534 2.32 18.91 4.28
CA ALA A 534 1.53 19.94 4.99
C ALA A 534 2.32 20.58 6.14
N ARG A 535 3.05 19.78 6.93
CA ARG A 535 3.94 20.26 8.01
C ARG A 535 5.16 21.06 7.53
N ILE A 536 5.56 20.94 6.26
CA ILE A 536 6.59 21.78 5.66
C ILE A 536 5.98 23.12 5.23
N LEU A 537 4.77 23.10 4.66
CA LEU A 537 4.03 24.28 4.21
C LEU A 537 3.47 25.14 5.37
N GLU A 538 3.19 24.55 6.53
CA GLU A 538 2.77 25.25 7.75
C GLU A 538 3.89 26.06 8.45
N ARG A 539 5.13 26.05 7.93
CA ARG A 539 6.26 26.76 8.55
C ARG A 539 6.19 28.25 8.23
N GLU A 540 6.06 29.07 9.26
CA GLU A 540 6.28 30.52 9.18
C GLU A 540 7.75 30.82 8.81
N ILE A 541 7.97 31.87 8.01
CA ILE A 541 9.27 32.31 7.47
C ILE A 541 9.73 33.59 8.19
#